data_AF-A0A4V0NE45-F1
#
_entry.id   AF-A0A4V0NE45-F1
#
_cell.length_a   1.000
_cell.length_b   1.000
_cell.length_c   1.000
_cell.angle_alpha   90.00
_cell.angle_beta   90.00
_cell.angle_gamma   90.00
#
_symmetry.space_group_name_H-M   'P 1'
#
loop_
_entity.id
_entity.type
_entity.pdbx_description
1 polymer ?
#
loop_
_entity_poly.entity_id
_entity_poly.type
_entity_poly.pdbx_seq_one_letter_code
_entity_poly.pdbx_strand_id
1 'polypeptide(L)'
;MSEELQEIRSVLDEHLSVKDGEGRTVLQIALLVTVYFDDPYRHDVREAVVSCCEDYFQLCGQHLRWALNPDTKLMEPFGRGKGSNPRAWLLARGEDESFSFIYHGAEYQRGASAFSLDGLGMERRPYRKLGYFRVMFPLLWFADRQLALPEVLLGICSKLRPVAGYGGIGVAESPDDSINRKYEPVVYDWAQRFPGLEADYPISHALWQIDGREGGKGGIKGVNWLTVVGDCWLEEMGGSDTVAAELAALDSRFLVHRYEGGIMIQAGPHPQLGSAEHNRWPELYVKLAKYLKPIRITQHRPFHQRGPGLRFDLERSEAWLRRFDDR
;
A
#
# COMPACT_ATOMS: atom_id res chain seq x y z
N MET A 1 11.93 -22.42 9.29
CA MET A 1 11.94 -20.95 9.11
C MET A 1 13.21 -20.59 8.35
N SER A 2 13.15 -19.74 7.32
CA SER A 2 14.34 -19.34 6.56
C SER A 2 15.27 -18.45 7.38
N GLU A 3 16.57 -18.48 7.11
CA GLU A 3 17.59 -17.61 7.74
C GLU A 3 17.23 -16.12 7.58
N GLU A 4 16.64 -15.73 6.45
CA GLU A 4 16.16 -14.36 6.22
C GLU A 4 15.03 -13.95 7.18
N LEU A 5 14.10 -14.84 7.51
CA LEU A 5 13.05 -14.55 8.50
C LEU A 5 13.62 -14.45 9.93
N GLN A 6 14.73 -15.15 10.20
CA GLN A 6 15.47 -14.99 11.46
C GLN A 6 16.28 -13.69 11.49
N GLU A 7 16.86 -13.26 10.37
CA GLU A 7 17.56 -11.96 10.26
C GLU A 7 16.57 -10.80 10.36
N ILE A 8 15.42 -10.90 9.71
CA ILE A 8 14.29 -9.97 9.85
C ILE A 8 13.81 -9.93 11.31
N ARG A 9 13.66 -11.08 11.98
CA ARG A 9 13.32 -11.12 13.41
C ARG A 9 14.42 -10.55 14.29
N SER A 10 15.70 -10.82 14.07
CA SER A 10 16.77 -10.31 14.93
C SER A 10 16.99 -8.80 14.77
N VAL A 11 16.77 -8.25 13.57
CA VAL A 11 16.81 -6.81 13.31
C VAL A 11 15.55 -6.11 13.84
N LEU A 12 14.42 -6.81 13.89
CA LEU A 12 13.13 -6.22 14.27
C LEU A 12 12.64 -6.58 15.68
N ASP A 13 13.15 -7.58 16.39
CA ASP A 13 12.65 -7.95 17.73
C ASP A 13 12.84 -6.82 18.76
N GLU A 14 13.75 -5.87 18.51
CA GLU A 14 13.85 -4.60 19.27
C GLU A 14 13.03 -3.44 18.65
N HIS A 15 12.56 -3.55 17.40
CA HIS A 15 12.03 -2.44 16.58
C HIS A 15 10.82 -2.74 15.67
N LEU A 16 10.08 -3.83 15.87
CA LEU A 16 8.84 -4.14 15.12
C LEU A 16 7.76 -3.07 15.35
N SER A 17 7.87 -2.32 16.43
CA SER A 17 6.98 -1.22 16.77
C SER A 17 7.73 -0.09 17.43
N VAL A 18 7.36 1.14 17.11
CA VAL A 18 7.79 2.34 17.84
C VAL A 18 6.69 2.71 18.82
N LYS A 19 7.09 3.01 20.06
CA LYS A 19 6.21 3.50 21.11
C LYS A 19 6.52 4.96 21.42
N ASP A 20 5.50 5.73 21.79
CA ASP A 20 5.69 7.07 22.31
C ASP A 20 6.11 7.08 23.80
N GLY A 21 6.29 8.28 24.36
CA GLY A 21 6.69 8.45 25.76
C GLY A 21 5.68 7.90 26.79
N GLU A 22 4.46 7.59 26.37
CA GLU A 22 3.42 6.96 27.20
C GLU A 22 3.34 5.44 26.96
N GLY A 23 4.25 4.88 26.15
CA GLY A 23 4.27 3.45 25.83
C GLY A 23 3.24 3.02 24.78
N ARG A 24 2.59 3.97 24.09
CA ARG A 24 1.57 3.68 23.06
C ARG A 24 2.24 3.42 21.72
N THR A 25 1.83 2.37 21.02
CA THR A 25 2.35 2.06 19.67
C THR A 25 1.91 3.12 18.66
N VAL A 26 2.89 3.72 17.98
CA VAL A 26 2.70 4.82 17.00
C VAL A 26 3.21 4.48 15.60
N LEU A 27 4.10 3.50 15.48
CA LEU A 27 4.48 2.86 14.21
C LEU A 27 4.58 1.36 14.43
N GLN A 28 4.30 0.56 13.41
CA GLN A 28 4.52 -0.89 13.43
C GLN A 28 4.91 -1.41 12.05
N ILE A 29 5.93 -2.26 11.95
CA ILE A 29 6.25 -2.96 10.71
C ILE A 29 5.14 -3.98 10.40
N ALA A 30 4.64 -3.94 9.17
CA ALA A 30 3.51 -4.74 8.72
C ALA A 30 3.71 -5.22 7.28
N LEU A 31 2.95 -6.25 6.91
CA LEU A 31 2.64 -6.49 5.50
C LEU A 31 1.55 -5.49 5.09
N LEU A 32 1.72 -4.85 3.93
CA LEU A 32 0.70 -3.97 3.36
C LEU A 32 0.34 -4.37 1.94
N VAL A 33 -0.85 -3.95 1.54
CA VAL A 33 -1.33 -3.94 0.16
C VAL A 33 -2.06 -2.63 -0.05
N THR A 34 -1.67 -1.88 -1.08
CA THR A 34 -2.33 -0.64 -1.50
C THR A 34 -2.63 -0.72 -3.00
N VAL A 35 -3.88 -0.47 -3.38
CA VAL A 35 -4.32 -0.42 -4.78
C VAL A 35 -5.00 0.90 -5.11
N TYR A 36 -4.88 1.31 -6.37
CA TYR A 36 -5.47 2.54 -6.91
C TYR A 36 -6.41 2.19 -8.05
N PHE A 37 -7.63 2.70 -8.01
CA PHE A 37 -8.69 2.34 -8.96
C PHE A 37 -9.43 3.57 -9.46
N ASP A 38 -9.96 3.46 -10.68
CA ASP A 38 -10.73 4.52 -11.32
C ASP A 38 -12.18 4.58 -10.83
N ASP A 39 -12.81 5.71 -11.11
CA ASP A 39 -14.23 5.96 -10.90
C ASP A 39 -14.78 5.57 -9.51
N PRO A 40 -14.14 5.98 -8.40
CA PRO A 40 -14.59 5.64 -7.05
C PRO A 40 -16.01 6.13 -6.72
N TYR A 41 -16.56 7.04 -7.51
CA TYR A 41 -17.92 7.54 -7.34
C TYR A 41 -18.99 6.56 -7.80
N ARG A 42 -18.70 5.65 -8.73
CA ARG A 42 -19.69 4.73 -9.30
C ARG A 42 -20.19 3.73 -8.27
N HIS A 43 -21.48 3.43 -8.31
CA HIS A 43 -22.12 2.55 -7.34
C HIS A 43 -21.55 1.12 -7.33
N ASP A 44 -21.30 0.53 -8.50
CA ASP A 44 -20.70 -0.81 -8.62
C ASP A 44 -19.27 -0.86 -8.06
N VAL A 45 -18.48 0.20 -8.24
CA VAL A 45 -17.14 0.33 -7.63
C VAL A 45 -17.25 0.42 -6.11
N ARG A 46 -18.24 1.16 -5.58
CA ARG A 46 -18.50 1.23 -4.13
C ARG A 46 -18.92 -0.12 -3.55
N GLU A 47 -19.75 -0.88 -4.24
CA GLU A 47 -20.08 -2.27 -3.86
C GLU A 47 -18.82 -3.15 -3.81
N ALA A 48 -17.92 -3.01 -4.80
CA ALA A 48 -16.64 -3.72 -4.79
C ALA A 48 -15.75 -3.32 -3.60
N VAL A 49 -15.70 -2.02 -3.24
CA VAL A 49 -15.00 -1.54 -2.04
C VAL A 49 -15.61 -2.12 -0.77
N VAL A 50 -16.93 -2.13 -0.63
CA VAL A 50 -17.63 -2.76 0.50
C VAL A 50 -17.28 -4.25 0.57
N SER A 51 -17.27 -4.95 -0.56
CA SER A 51 -16.91 -6.37 -0.61
C SER A 51 -15.46 -6.62 -0.17
N CYS A 52 -14.51 -5.74 -0.53
CA CYS A 52 -13.13 -5.81 -0.05
C CYS A 52 -13.04 -5.57 1.48
N CYS A 53 -13.84 -4.64 2.03
CA CYS A 53 -13.94 -4.44 3.47
C CYS A 53 -14.46 -5.70 4.18
N GLU A 54 -15.52 -6.32 3.64
CA GLU A 54 -16.13 -7.52 4.21
C GLU A 54 -15.18 -8.72 4.23
N ASP A 55 -14.42 -8.95 3.16
CA ASP A 55 -13.35 -9.96 3.15
C ASP A 55 -12.34 -9.71 4.27
N TYR A 56 -11.88 -8.46 4.43
CA TYR A 56 -10.94 -8.13 5.49
C TYR A 56 -11.57 -8.31 6.88
N PHE A 57 -12.84 -7.95 7.07
CA PHE A 57 -13.55 -8.18 8.33
C PHE A 57 -13.69 -9.67 8.65
N GLN A 58 -13.88 -10.53 7.65
CA GLN A 58 -13.89 -11.99 7.86
C GLN A 58 -12.52 -12.50 8.31
N LEU A 59 -11.43 -11.96 7.76
CA LEU A 59 -10.07 -12.38 8.09
C LEU A 59 -9.58 -11.82 9.44
N CYS A 60 -9.85 -10.54 9.71
CA CYS A 60 -9.19 -9.76 10.75
C CYS A 60 -10.16 -9.03 11.69
N GLY A 61 -11.47 -9.12 11.48
CA GLY A 61 -12.47 -8.30 12.19
C GLY A 61 -12.45 -8.45 13.71
N GLN A 62 -12.07 -9.62 14.23
CA GLN A 62 -11.91 -9.85 15.68
C GLN A 62 -10.76 -9.04 16.31
N HIS A 63 -9.82 -8.56 15.50
CA HIS A 63 -8.67 -7.76 15.93
C HIS A 63 -8.93 -6.26 15.82
N LEU A 64 -9.98 -5.84 15.11
CA LEU A 64 -10.34 -4.44 14.94
C LEU A 64 -11.04 -3.89 16.20
N ARG A 65 -10.69 -2.65 16.57
CA ARG A 65 -11.19 -1.99 17.79
C ARG A 65 -11.78 -0.61 17.54
N TRP A 66 -11.38 0.04 16.44
CA TRP A 66 -11.77 1.40 16.12
C TRP A 66 -12.18 1.51 14.66
N ALA A 67 -13.19 2.34 14.39
CA ALA A 67 -13.63 2.73 13.06
C ALA A 67 -13.81 4.25 12.99
N LEU A 68 -13.40 4.86 11.88
CA LEU A 68 -13.71 6.26 11.59
C LEU A 68 -15.21 6.39 11.32
N ASN A 69 -15.91 7.16 12.15
CA ASN A 69 -17.29 7.49 11.92
C ASN A 69 -17.39 8.50 10.75
N PRO A 70 -18.17 8.19 9.70
CA PRO A 70 -18.20 8.99 8.49
C PRO A 70 -18.89 10.34 8.68
N ASP A 71 -19.66 10.54 9.74
CA ASP A 71 -20.41 11.76 10.04
C ASP A 71 -19.68 12.61 11.09
N THR A 72 -19.27 12.01 12.21
CA THR A 72 -18.59 12.74 13.30
C THR A 72 -17.10 13.00 13.00
N LYS A 73 -16.51 12.24 12.07
CA LYS A 73 -15.07 12.24 11.74
C LYS A 73 -14.18 11.89 12.93
N LEU A 74 -14.72 11.17 13.91
CA LEU A 74 -13.99 10.67 15.07
C LEU A 74 -13.77 9.16 14.97
N MET A 75 -12.68 8.69 15.58
CA MET A 75 -12.46 7.26 15.78
C MET A 75 -13.37 6.78 16.92
N GLU A 76 -14.26 5.83 16.61
CA GLU A 76 -15.23 5.28 17.55
C GLU A 76 -15.02 3.77 17.74
N PRO A 77 -15.41 3.20 18.90
CA PRO A 77 -15.29 1.77 19.13
C PRO A 77 -15.99 0.93 18.06
N PHE A 78 -15.29 -0.09 17.55
CA PHE A 78 -15.74 -1.01 16.51
C PHE A 78 -15.63 -2.47 16.98
N GLY A 79 -16.54 -3.30 16.48
CA GLY A 79 -16.61 -4.73 16.79
C GLY A 79 -17.75 -5.09 17.76
N ARG A 80 -18.06 -6.39 17.86
CA ARG A 80 -19.19 -6.92 18.67
C ARG A 80 -20.53 -6.22 18.38
N GLY A 81 -20.80 -5.94 17.10
CA GLY A 81 -22.02 -5.25 16.65
C GLY A 81 -22.02 -3.73 16.86
N LYS A 82 -20.89 -3.14 17.25
CA LYS A 82 -20.72 -1.68 17.38
C LYS A 82 -19.85 -1.13 16.25
N GLY A 83 -20.01 0.16 15.99
CA GLY A 83 -19.19 0.95 15.08
C GLY A 83 -19.76 1.06 13.66
N SER A 84 -19.13 1.92 12.87
CA SER A 84 -19.52 2.22 11.49
C SER A 84 -19.39 0.98 10.60
N ASN A 85 -20.47 0.59 9.90
CA ASN A 85 -20.42 -0.46 8.88
C ASN A 85 -20.43 0.18 7.49
N PRO A 86 -19.39 -0.03 6.66
CA PRO A 86 -19.29 0.63 5.36
C PRO A 86 -20.45 0.29 4.43
N ARG A 87 -21.02 -0.92 4.50
CA ARG A 87 -22.19 -1.30 3.69
C ARG A 87 -23.37 -0.36 3.89
N ALA A 88 -23.64 0.06 5.13
CA ALA A 88 -24.83 0.82 5.48
C ALA A 88 -24.79 2.26 4.94
N TRP A 89 -23.63 2.91 4.94
CA TRP A 89 -23.51 4.32 4.56
C TRP A 89 -22.85 4.54 3.20
N LEU A 90 -21.93 3.67 2.75
CA LEU A 90 -21.19 3.90 1.51
C LEU A 90 -22.09 3.74 0.28
N LEU A 91 -23.03 2.78 0.33
CA LEU A 91 -24.00 2.51 -0.73
C LEU A 91 -25.20 3.48 -0.71
N ALA A 92 -25.47 4.09 0.44
CA ALA A 92 -26.52 5.09 0.58
C ALA A 92 -26.11 6.47 0.02
N ARG A 93 -24.81 6.70 -0.17
CA ARG A 93 -24.26 7.95 -0.71
C ARG A 93 -24.38 8.00 -2.22
N GLY A 94 -24.71 9.18 -2.75
CA GLY A 94 -24.75 9.46 -4.18
C GLY A 94 -23.35 9.58 -4.81
N GLU A 95 -23.31 9.62 -6.14
CA GLU A 95 -22.06 9.78 -6.92
C GLU A 95 -21.36 11.12 -6.66
N ASP A 96 -22.10 12.14 -6.21
CA ASP A 96 -21.57 13.48 -5.95
C ASP A 96 -21.01 13.64 -4.52
N GLU A 97 -20.93 12.54 -3.75
CA GLU A 97 -20.37 12.50 -2.39
C GLU A 97 -19.10 11.66 -2.32
N SER A 98 -18.04 12.15 -1.66
CA SER A 98 -16.84 11.35 -1.38
C SER A 98 -17.04 10.37 -0.24
N PHE A 99 -16.12 9.42 -0.13
CA PHE A 99 -15.99 8.57 1.05
C PHE A 99 -14.56 8.51 1.55
N SER A 100 -14.43 8.32 2.85
CA SER A 100 -13.22 7.83 3.48
C SER A 100 -13.60 6.94 4.66
N PHE A 101 -12.79 5.93 4.92
CA PHE A 101 -12.93 5.09 6.09
C PHE A 101 -11.57 4.63 6.59
N ILE A 102 -11.50 4.38 7.89
CA ILE A 102 -10.33 3.83 8.56
C ILE A 102 -10.86 2.84 9.60
N TYR A 103 -10.31 1.64 9.62
CA TYR A 103 -10.54 0.66 10.68
C TYR A 103 -9.19 0.16 11.16
N HIS A 104 -8.98 0.09 12.48
CA HIS A 104 -7.73 -0.45 13.01
C HIS A 104 -7.89 -1.11 14.39
N GLY A 105 -6.92 -1.98 14.72
CA GLY A 105 -6.89 -2.79 15.93
C GLY A 105 -6.06 -2.24 17.09
N ALA A 106 -5.65 -0.98 17.04
CA ALA A 106 -4.75 -0.43 18.05
C ALA A 106 -5.40 -0.37 19.44
N GLU A 107 -4.59 -0.46 20.50
CA GLU A 107 -5.07 -0.36 21.88
C GLU A 107 -5.64 1.03 22.19
N TYR A 108 -5.12 2.05 21.51
CA TYR A 108 -5.50 3.44 21.62
C TYR A 108 -6.11 3.93 20.30
N GLN A 109 -7.15 4.77 20.36
CA GLN A 109 -7.88 5.28 19.19
C GLN A 109 -7.03 6.05 18.17
N ARG A 110 -5.84 6.55 18.57
CA ARG A 110 -4.87 7.18 17.68
C ARG A 110 -3.55 6.39 17.61
N GLY A 111 -3.56 5.12 18.01
CA GLY A 111 -2.40 4.24 17.92
C GLY A 111 -2.28 3.60 16.54
N ALA A 112 -1.07 3.17 16.19
CA ALA A 112 -0.82 2.34 15.02
C ALA A 112 -1.16 0.87 15.28
N SER A 113 -1.54 0.15 14.23
CA SER A 113 -1.76 -1.29 14.28
C SER A 113 -1.53 -1.93 12.93
N ALA A 114 -0.83 -3.06 12.92
CA ALA A 114 -0.71 -3.91 11.75
C ALA A 114 -2.03 -4.65 11.39
N PHE A 115 -3.08 -4.54 12.20
CA PHE A 115 -4.44 -4.86 11.79
C PHE A 115 -5.17 -3.58 11.43
N SER A 116 -5.18 -3.24 10.15
CA SER A 116 -5.87 -2.05 9.66
C SER A 116 -6.35 -2.20 8.22
N LEU A 117 -7.41 -1.45 7.90
CA LEU A 117 -7.78 -1.12 6.54
C LEU A 117 -8.20 0.33 6.44
N ASP A 118 -7.93 0.97 5.31
CA ASP A 118 -8.41 2.31 5.02
C ASP A 118 -8.61 2.49 3.51
N GLY A 119 -9.43 3.47 3.16
CA GLY A 119 -9.74 3.74 1.78
C GLY A 119 -10.38 5.10 1.61
N LEU A 120 -10.22 5.64 0.41
CA LEU A 120 -10.76 6.93 0.03
C LEU A 120 -11.22 6.88 -1.42
N GLY A 121 -12.34 7.55 -1.68
CA GLY A 121 -12.87 7.76 -3.01
C GLY A 121 -13.44 9.15 -3.15
N MET A 122 -13.07 9.82 -4.24
CA MET A 122 -13.61 11.13 -4.56
C MET A 122 -14.99 11.00 -5.21
N GLU A 123 -15.82 12.00 -4.98
CA GLU A 123 -17.03 12.22 -5.76
C GLU A 123 -16.75 12.40 -7.25
N ARG A 124 -17.79 12.33 -8.08
CA ARG A 124 -17.71 12.53 -9.52
C ARG A 124 -17.15 13.91 -9.85
N ARG A 125 -16.16 13.93 -10.76
CA ARG A 125 -15.48 15.14 -11.24
C ARG A 125 -15.26 15.06 -12.75
N PRO A 126 -15.13 16.20 -13.45
CA PRO A 126 -14.89 16.22 -14.89
C PRO A 126 -13.46 15.79 -15.30
N TYR A 127 -12.59 15.55 -14.32
CA TYR A 127 -11.22 15.08 -14.50
C TYR A 127 -11.02 13.77 -13.74
N ARG A 128 -10.09 12.94 -14.23
CA ARG A 128 -9.75 11.64 -13.62
C ARG A 128 -9.30 11.84 -12.17
N LYS A 129 -9.79 10.99 -11.27
CA LYS A 129 -9.35 10.88 -9.87
C LYS A 129 -9.34 9.41 -9.49
N LEU A 130 -8.21 8.96 -8.95
CA LEU A 130 -8.09 7.62 -8.42
C LEU A 130 -8.64 7.57 -6.99
N GLY A 131 -9.42 6.54 -6.70
CA GLY A 131 -9.62 6.07 -5.33
C GLY A 131 -8.45 5.19 -4.91
N TYR A 132 -8.35 4.91 -3.61
CA TYR A 132 -7.43 3.90 -3.12
C TYR A 132 -8.08 3.01 -2.06
N PHE A 133 -7.58 1.79 -1.96
CA PHE A 133 -7.92 0.84 -0.91
C PHE A 133 -6.64 0.23 -0.36
N ARG A 134 -6.51 0.20 0.96
CA ARG A 134 -5.34 -0.32 1.66
C ARG A 134 -5.72 -1.25 2.79
N VAL A 135 -4.97 -2.33 2.92
CA VAL A 135 -5.06 -3.28 4.03
C VAL A 135 -3.67 -3.58 4.57
N MET A 136 -3.60 -3.85 5.87
CA MET A 136 -2.36 -4.27 6.53
C MET A 136 -2.58 -5.53 7.36
N PHE A 137 -1.49 -6.29 7.53
CA PHE A 137 -1.44 -7.49 8.36
C PHE A 137 -0.16 -7.50 9.18
N PRO A 138 -0.16 -8.13 10.38
CA PRO A 138 1.09 -8.41 11.08
C PRO A 138 2.10 -9.14 10.19
N LEU A 139 3.39 -8.87 10.37
CA LEU A 139 4.45 -9.38 9.49
C LEU A 139 4.42 -10.90 9.30
N LEU A 140 4.08 -11.64 10.35
CA LEU A 140 4.03 -13.11 10.34
C LEU A 140 2.60 -13.67 10.19
N TRP A 141 1.63 -12.83 9.80
CA TRP A 141 0.22 -13.24 9.76
C TRP A 141 -0.05 -14.47 8.89
N PHE A 142 0.66 -14.60 7.77
CA PHE A 142 0.49 -15.68 6.80
C PHE A 142 1.51 -16.82 6.95
N ALA A 143 2.43 -16.77 7.93
CA ALA A 143 3.52 -17.76 8.04
C ALA A 143 3.02 -19.21 8.21
N ASP A 144 1.90 -19.38 8.91
CA ASP A 144 1.30 -20.69 9.22
C ASP A 144 -0.13 -20.82 8.65
N ARG A 145 -0.45 -20.07 7.58
CA ARG A 145 -1.78 -20.07 6.96
C ARG A 145 -1.76 -20.65 5.56
N GLN A 146 -2.88 -21.22 5.13
CA GLN A 146 -3.07 -21.68 3.75
C GLN A 146 -3.25 -20.52 2.76
N LEU A 147 -3.91 -19.45 3.20
CA LEU A 147 -4.01 -18.20 2.45
C LEU A 147 -2.68 -17.45 2.57
N ALA A 148 -2.19 -16.82 1.50
CA ALA A 148 -1.06 -15.90 1.55
C ALA A 148 -1.45 -14.51 1.02
N LEU A 149 -0.53 -13.55 1.20
CA LEU A 149 -0.74 -12.15 0.79
C LEU A 149 -0.99 -11.98 -0.72
N PRO A 150 -0.31 -12.72 -1.63
CA PRO A 150 -0.59 -12.62 -3.07
C PRO A 150 -2.04 -12.94 -3.42
N GLU A 151 -2.65 -13.96 -2.78
CA GLU A 151 -4.05 -14.32 -3.02
C GLU A 151 -5.01 -13.25 -2.51
N VAL A 152 -4.70 -12.61 -1.37
CA VAL A 152 -5.48 -11.46 -0.86
C VAL A 152 -5.46 -10.31 -1.86
N LEU A 153 -4.27 -9.93 -2.35
CA LEU A 153 -4.15 -8.85 -3.33
C LEU A 153 -4.83 -9.21 -4.66
N LEU A 154 -4.69 -10.45 -5.14
CA LEU A 154 -5.37 -10.89 -6.36
C LEU A 154 -6.91 -10.86 -6.21
N GLY A 155 -7.43 -11.21 -5.03
CA GLY A 155 -8.85 -11.08 -4.70
C GLY A 155 -9.32 -9.62 -4.74
N ILE A 156 -8.54 -8.70 -4.19
CA ILE A 156 -8.77 -7.24 -4.29
C ILE A 156 -8.75 -6.79 -5.75
N CYS A 157 -7.74 -7.21 -6.53
CA CYS A 157 -7.61 -6.89 -7.95
C CYS A 157 -8.81 -7.35 -8.77
N SER A 158 -9.29 -8.56 -8.51
CA SER A 158 -10.44 -9.14 -9.23
C SER A 158 -11.75 -8.38 -8.99
N LYS A 159 -11.87 -7.67 -7.86
CA LYS A 159 -13.04 -6.87 -7.50
C LYS A 159 -12.93 -5.42 -7.96
N LEU A 160 -11.78 -4.79 -7.67
CA LEU A 160 -11.58 -3.34 -7.88
C LEU A 160 -10.96 -2.99 -9.23
N ARG A 161 -10.41 -3.97 -9.96
CA ARG A 161 -9.71 -3.78 -11.24
C ARG A 161 -8.76 -2.57 -11.23
N PRO A 162 -7.83 -2.52 -10.27
CA PRO A 162 -6.98 -1.36 -10.05
C PRO A 162 -6.04 -1.12 -11.24
N VAL A 163 -5.74 0.15 -11.48
CA VAL A 163 -4.79 0.57 -12.53
C VAL A 163 -3.34 0.52 -12.06
N ALA A 164 -3.11 0.56 -10.75
CA ALA A 164 -1.80 0.43 -10.14
C ALA A 164 -1.93 -0.03 -8.70
N GLY A 165 -0.84 -0.56 -8.15
CA GLY A 165 -0.80 -0.95 -6.74
C GLY A 165 0.46 -1.72 -6.41
N TYR A 166 0.61 -2.01 -5.12
CA TYR A 166 1.76 -2.74 -4.60
C TYR A 166 1.42 -3.46 -3.30
N GLY A 167 2.18 -4.51 -3.01
CA GLY A 167 2.15 -5.21 -1.73
C GLY A 167 3.53 -5.67 -1.33
N GLY A 168 3.78 -5.73 -0.02
CA GLY A 168 5.11 -5.98 0.52
C GLY A 168 5.20 -5.67 2.01
N ILE A 169 6.42 -5.39 2.49
CA ILE A 169 6.65 -4.94 3.86
C ILE A 169 6.64 -3.41 3.88
N GLY A 170 6.03 -2.81 4.89
CA GLY A 170 6.06 -1.36 5.13
C GLY A 170 5.63 -1.04 6.54
N VAL A 171 5.09 0.15 6.74
CA VAL A 171 4.82 0.70 8.07
C VAL A 171 3.34 0.98 8.26
N ALA A 172 2.76 0.35 9.28
CA ALA A 172 1.49 0.76 9.85
C ALA A 172 1.70 1.99 10.71
N GLU A 173 1.05 3.08 10.33
CA GLU A 173 1.16 4.38 10.98
C GLU A 173 -0.10 4.68 11.82
N SER A 174 -0.04 5.72 12.64
CA SER A 174 -1.21 6.21 13.35
C SER A 174 -2.23 6.77 12.34
N PRO A 175 -3.54 6.67 12.59
CA PRO A 175 -4.53 7.41 11.79
C PRO A 175 -4.52 8.91 12.09
N ASP A 176 -3.69 9.39 13.04
CA ASP A 176 -3.61 10.78 13.44
C ASP A 176 -2.38 11.49 12.84
N ASP A 177 -2.64 12.45 11.96
CA ASP A 177 -1.60 13.24 11.28
C ASP A 177 -0.61 13.93 12.22
N SER A 178 -1.08 14.38 13.39
CA SER A 178 -0.20 15.08 14.35
C SER A 178 0.79 14.13 15.03
N ILE A 179 0.41 12.85 15.18
CA ILE A 179 1.31 11.79 15.64
C ILE A 179 2.23 11.40 14.50
N ASN A 180 1.70 11.09 13.31
CA ASN A 180 2.51 10.69 12.15
C ASN A 180 3.63 11.69 11.87
N ARG A 181 3.33 12.99 11.85
CA ARG A 181 4.34 14.05 11.60
C ARG A 181 5.54 14.03 12.56
N LYS A 182 5.36 13.54 13.79
CA LYS A 182 6.44 13.40 14.77
C LYS A 182 7.36 12.21 14.47
N TYR A 183 6.81 11.17 13.85
CA TYR A 183 7.48 9.89 13.61
C TYR A 183 7.84 9.63 12.14
N GLU A 184 7.41 10.48 11.21
CA GLU A 184 7.86 10.55 9.82
C GLU A 184 9.41 10.46 9.66
N PRO A 185 10.24 11.11 10.51
CA PRO A 185 11.69 10.92 10.42
C PRO A 185 12.16 9.48 10.65
N VAL A 186 11.45 8.71 11.47
CA VAL A 186 11.75 7.28 11.71
C VAL A 186 11.41 6.45 10.48
N VAL A 187 10.23 6.69 9.88
CA VAL A 187 9.82 6.02 8.63
C VAL A 187 10.83 6.31 7.51
N TYR A 188 11.30 7.56 7.41
CA TYR A 188 12.33 7.94 6.46
C TYR A 188 13.64 7.19 6.69
N ASP A 189 14.15 7.18 7.93
CA ASP A 189 15.38 6.46 8.30
C ASP A 189 15.29 4.97 7.99
N TRP A 190 14.19 4.31 8.35
CA TRP A 190 13.95 2.91 7.99
C TRP A 190 13.93 2.67 6.49
N ALA A 191 13.25 3.53 5.72
CA ALA A 191 13.24 3.41 4.27
C ALA A 191 14.66 3.56 3.68
N GLN A 192 15.48 4.50 4.19
CA GLN A 192 16.87 4.64 3.74
C GLN A 192 17.72 3.40 4.05
N ARG A 193 17.48 2.73 5.18
CA ARG A 193 18.20 1.50 5.56
C ARG A 193 17.73 0.28 4.78
N PHE A 194 16.43 0.17 4.53
CA PHE A 194 15.77 -1.02 3.97
C PHE A 194 15.08 -0.67 2.64
N PRO A 195 15.75 -0.81 1.49
CA PRO A 195 15.22 -0.35 0.20
C PRO A 195 13.98 -1.10 -0.29
N GLY A 196 13.69 -2.29 0.26
CA GLY A 196 12.47 -3.05 0.01
C GLY A 196 11.29 -2.69 0.91
N LEU A 197 11.50 -1.89 1.96
CA LEU A 197 10.42 -1.35 2.79
C LEU A 197 9.62 -0.32 2.01
N GLU A 198 8.29 -0.44 1.94
CA GLU A 198 7.47 0.54 1.24
C GLU A 198 7.34 1.85 2.02
N ALA A 199 7.55 2.97 1.33
CA ALA A 199 7.20 4.30 1.81
C ALA A 199 5.87 4.69 1.18
N ASP A 200 4.79 4.57 1.95
CA ASP A 200 3.41 4.64 1.47
C ASP A 200 2.72 5.93 1.94
N TYR A 201 2.19 6.70 1.01
CA TYR A 201 1.34 7.86 1.25
C TYR A 201 0.16 7.87 0.25
N PRO A 202 -0.86 7.01 0.45
CA PRO A 202 -1.83 6.66 -0.59
C PRO A 202 -2.55 7.85 -1.22
N ILE A 203 -2.95 8.84 -0.42
CA ILE A 203 -3.66 10.04 -0.91
C ILE A 203 -2.80 10.79 -1.95
N SER A 204 -1.51 10.98 -1.67
CA SER A 204 -0.61 11.69 -2.59
C SER A 204 -0.26 10.84 -3.80
N HIS A 205 0.00 9.55 -3.59
CA HIS A 205 0.28 8.62 -4.70
C HIS A 205 -0.90 8.49 -5.68
N ALA A 206 -2.14 8.52 -5.20
CA ALA A 206 -3.33 8.51 -6.05
C ALA A 206 -3.40 9.74 -6.98
N LEU A 207 -2.90 10.90 -6.52
CA LEU A 207 -2.84 12.12 -7.32
C LEU A 207 -1.75 12.03 -8.38
N TRP A 208 -0.53 11.66 -8.00
CA TRP A 208 0.64 11.70 -8.88
C TRP A 208 0.72 10.52 -9.85
N GLN A 209 -0.05 9.45 -9.66
CA GLN A 209 -0.17 8.38 -10.65
C GLN A 209 -1.03 8.77 -11.86
N ILE A 210 -1.74 9.91 -11.81
CA ILE A 210 -2.55 10.42 -12.92
C ILE A 210 -1.68 11.17 -13.94
N ASP A 211 -0.66 11.92 -13.49
CA ASP A 211 0.10 12.86 -14.32
C ASP A 211 1.58 13.03 -13.93
N GLY A 212 2.13 12.17 -13.07
CA GLY A 212 3.50 12.30 -12.52
C GLY A 212 4.64 11.84 -13.44
N ARG A 213 4.38 11.54 -14.72
CA ARG A 213 5.42 11.36 -15.75
C ARG A 213 5.57 12.63 -16.60
N GLU A 214 6.70 12.72 -17.29
CA GLU A 214 6.96 13.79 -18.26
C GLU A 214 5.80 13.92 -19.27
N GLY A 215 5.43 15.17 -19.57
CA GLY A 215 4.29 15.48 -20.44
C GLY A 215 2.92 15.33 -19.78
N GLY A 216 2.84 15.20 -18.45
CA GLY A 216 1.57 15.10 -17.71
C GLY A 216 0.89 13.73 -17.88
N LYS A 217 1.66 12.68 -18.15
CA LYS A 217 1.15 11.31 -18.30
C LYS A 217 1.13 10.60 -16.95
N GLY A 218 0.17 9.69 -16.77
CA GLY A 218 0.10 8.85 -15.59
C GLY A 218 1.11 7.71 -15.62
N GLY A 219 1.12 6.92 -14.56
CA GLY A 219 1.98 5.75 -14.45
C GLY A 219 1.89 5.10 -13.09
N ILE A 220 2.73 4.08 -12.88
CA ILE A 220 2.86 3.42 -11.59
C ILE A 220 3.84 4.16 -10.68
N LYS A 221 3.62 4.12 -9.36
CA LYS A 221 4.57 4.69 -8.39
C LYS A 221 5.95 4.05 -8.47
N GLY A 222 6.00 2.74 -8.68
CA GLY A 222 7.22 1.96 -8.64
C GLY A 222 6.89 0.50 -8.39
N VAL A 223 7.84 -0.24 -7.82
CA VAL A 223 7.75 -1.69 -7.66
C VAL A 223 7.94 -2.08 -6.19
N ASN A 224 7.36 -3.23 -5.83
CA ASN A 224 7.55 -3.92 -4.56
C ASN A 224 7.46 -5.44 -4.80
N TRP A 225 7.41 -6.25 -3.73
CA TRP A 225 7.24 -7.71 -3.78
C TRP A 225 6.10 -8.11 -4.72
N LEU A 226 4.95 -7.47 -4.53
CA LEU A 226 3.80 -7.57 -5.41
C LEU A 226 3.63 -6.21 -6.07
N THR A 227 3.51 -6.20 -7.41
CA THR A 227 3.34 -4.98 -8.20
C THR A 227 2.14 -5.18 -9.13
N VAL A 228 1.14 -4.31 -9.00
CA VAL A 228 -0.08 -4.35 -9.80
C VAL A 228 0.03 -3.33 -10.92
N VAL A 229 -0.19 -3.78 -12.14
CA VAL A 229 -0.08 -2.97 -13.36
C VAL A 229 -1.36 -3.15 -14.17
N GLY A 230 -2.16 -2.09 -14.28
CA GLY A 230 -3.37 -2.08 -15.07
C GLY A 230 -3.12 -2.05 -16.57
N ASP A 231 -4.13 -2.46 -17.35
CA ASP A 231 -4.04 -2.53 -18.81
C ASP A 231 -3.63 -1.21 -19.46
N CYS A 232 -4.07 -0.07 -18.91
CA CYS A 232 -3.70 1.26 -19.41
C CYS A 232 -2.18 1.52 -19.43
N TRP A 233 -1.39 0.84 -18.59
CA TRP A 233 0.07 0.92 -18.62
C TRP A 233 0.70 -0.23 -19.40
N LEU A 234 0.07 -1.41 -19.37
CA LEU A 234 0.55 -2.58 -20.13
C LEU A 234 0.49 -2.34 -21.63
N GLU A 235 -0.50 -1.61 -22.13
CA GLU A 235 -0.59 -1.21 -23.53
C GLU A 235 0.64 -0.43 -24.01
N GLU A 236 1.23 0.44 -23.17
CA GLU A 236 2.48 1.15 -23.47
C GLU A 236 3.70 0.22 -23.51
N MET A 237 3.60 -0.97 -22.91
CA MET A 237 4.65 -1.99 -22.80
C MET A 237 4.43 -3.18 -23.77
N GLY A 238 3.54 -3.03 -24.76
CA GLY A 238 3.27 -4.09 -25.75
C GLY A 238 2.23 -5.13 -25.32
N GLY A 239 1.49 -4.87 -24.24
CA GLY A 239 0.38 -5.71 -23.75
C GLY A 239 0.79 -6.74 -22.69
N SER A 240 -0.21 -7.28 -22.00
CA SER A 240 -0.03 -8.20 -20.87
C SER A 240 0.72 -9.49 -21.23
N ASP A 241 0.52 -10.03 -22.44
CA ASP A 241 1.21 -11.23 -22.93
C ASP A 241 2.69 -11.00 -23.18
N THR A 242 3.03 -9.88 -23.82
CA THR A 242 4.42 -9.46 -24.04
C THR A 242 5.13 -9.28 -22.71
N VAL A 243 4.52 -8.52 -21.79
CA VAL A 243 5.08 -8.28 -20.46
C VAL A 243 5.31 -9.58 -19.69
N ALA A 244 4.35 -10.51 -19.71
CA ALA A 244 4.50 -11.78 -19.03
C ALA A 244 5.64 -12.63 -19.61
N ALA A 245 5.76 -12.70 -20.94
CA ALA A 245 6.82 -13.44 -21.61
C ALA A 245 8.22 -12.84 -21.35
N GLU A 246 8.34 -11.51 -21.40
CA GLU A 246 9.60 -10.81 -21.15
C GLU A 246 10.05 -10.95 -19.69
N LEU A 247 9.13 -10.86 -18.72
CA LEU A 247 9.45 -11.08 -17.31
C LEU A 247 9.92 -12.51 -17.04
N ALA A 248 9.27 -13.51 -17.64
CA ALA A 248 9.69 -14.91 -17.52
C ALA A 248 11.08 -15.15 -18.11
N ALA A 249 11.41 -14.48 -19.22
CA ALA A 249 12.74 -14.51 -19.82
C ALA A 249 13.79 -13.75 -19.00
N LEU A 250 13.39 -12.66 -18.34
CA LEU A 250 14.26 -11.84 -17.50
C LEU A 250 14.68 -12.56 -16.21
N ASP A 251 13.74 -13.22 -15.53
CA ASP A 251 14.01 -14.07 -14.38
C ASP A 251 12.84 -15.04 -14.10
N SER A 252 13.12 -16.34 -14.07
CA SER A 252 12.11 -17.38 -13.81
C SER A 252 11.41 -17.27 -12.44
N ARG A 253 11.95 -16.47 -11.50
CA ARG A 253 11.35 -16.22 -10.18
C ARG A 253 10.22 -15.19 -10.20
N PHE A 254 9.99 -14.51 -11.32
CA PHE A 254 8.80 -13.68 -11.50
C PHE A 254 7.57 -14.55 -11.78
N LEU A 255 6.52 -14.36 -10.99
CA LEU A 255 5.22 -14.96 -11.25
C LEU A 255 4.24 -13.87 -11.69
N VAL A 256 3.51 -14.11 -12.78
CA VAL A 256 2.52 -13.17 -13.31
C VAL A 256 1.12 -13.75 -13.14
N HIS A 257 0.32 -13.07 -12.34
CA HIS A 257 -1.08 -13.40 -12.08
C HIS A 257 -1.97 -12.45 -12.86
N ARG A 258 -2.89 -12.98 -13.66
CA ARG A 258 -3.78 -12.17 -14.50
C ARG A 258 -5.12 -11.97 -13.81
N TYR A 259 -5.70 -10.80 -13.98
CA TYR A 259 -7.07 -10.49 -13.60
C TYR A 259 -7.71 -9.61 -14.67
N GLU A 260 -9.02 -9.41 -14.62
CA GLU A 260 -9.69 -8.51 -15.55
C GLU A 260 -9.25 -7.06 -15.29
N GLY A 261 -8.58 -6.43 -16.26
CA GLY A 261 -8.08 -5.06 -16.15
C GLY A 261 -6.59 -4.94 -15.83
N GLY A 262 -5.82 -6.03 -15.75
CA GLY A 262 -4.37 -5.97 -15.61
C GLY A 262 -3.67 -7.24 -15.16
N ILE A 263 -2.45 -7.06 -14.63
CA ILE A 263 -1.63 -8.14 -14.07
C ILE A 263 -1.09 -7.76 -12.69
N MET A 264 -0.90 -8.75 -11.83
CA MET A 264 -0.10 -8.67 -10.62
C MET A 264 1.19 -9.45 -10.82
N ILE A 265 2.32 -8.77 -10.70
CA ILE A 265 3.66 -9.34 -10.80
C ILE A 265 4.17 -9.60 -9.39
N GLN A 266 4.59 -10.84 -9.13
CA GLN A 266 5.19 -11.26 -7.87
C GLN A 266 6.69 -11.49 -8.07
N ALA A 267 7.50 -10.70 -7.37
CA ALA A 267 8.96 -10.72 -7.39
C ALA A 267 9.50 -11.71 -6.35
N GLY A 268 9.41 -13.01 -6.66
CA GLY A 268 9.91 -14.09 -5.82
C GLY A 268 8.93 -14.58 -4.74
N PRO A 269 9.32 -15.63 -4.00
CA PRO A 269 8.41 -16.34 -3.08
C PRO A 269 8.10 -15.58 -1.79
N HIS A 270 8.94 -14.63 -1.37
CA HIS A 270 8.79 -13.88 -0.12
C HIS A 270 9.18 -12.42 -0.32
N PRO A 271 8.62 -11.48 0.46
CA PRO A 271 9.05 -10.09 0.41
C PRO A 271 10.47 -9.93 0.99
N GLN A 272 11.26 -9.06 0.37
CA GLN A 272 12.62 -8.75 0.78
C GLN A 272 12.73 -7.29 1.23
N LEU A 273 13.39 -7.05 2.38
CA LEU A 273 13.72 -5.70 2.86
C LEU A 273 15.01 -5.15 2.23
N GLY A 274 15.99 -6.01 1.97
CA GLY A 274 17.36 -5.59 1.66
C GLY A 274 18.02 -4.84 2.82
N SER A 275 19.22 -4.31 2.59
CA SER A 275 19.96 -3.46 3.51
C SER A 275 20.91 -2.56 2.70
N ALA A 276 20.63 -1.27 2.61
CA ALA A 276 21.46 -0.31 1.90
C ALA A 276 22.87 -0.17 2.51
N GLU A 277 22.97 -0.22 3.84
CA GLU A 277 24.25 -0.15 4.58
C GLU A 277 25.23 -1.26 4.16
N HIS A 278 24.73 -2.49 4.06
CA HIS A 278 25.49 -3.65 3.64
C HIS A 278 25.46 -3.90 2.11
N ASN A 279 24.99 -2.93 1.32
CA ASN A 279 24.82 -3.05 -0.14
C ASN A 279 24.05 -4.31 -0.59
N ARG A 280 23.03 -4.73 0.18
CA ARG A 280 22.16 -5.88 -0.11
C ARG A 280 20.85 -5.38 -0.69
N TRP A 281 20.70 -5.38 -2.01
CA TRP A 281 19.50 -4.91 -2.69
C TRP A 281 18.56 -6.08 -3.03
N PRO A 282 17.23 -5.94 -2.91
CA PRO A 282 16.30 -6.95 -3.40
C PRO A 282 16.44 -7.13 -4.92
N GLU A 283 17.13 -8.19 -5.33
CA GLU A 283 17.59 -8.40 -6.72
C GLU A 283 16.42 -8.34 -7.71
N LEU A 284 15.32 -9.03 -7.39
CA LEU A 284 14.14 -9.06 -8.24
C LEU A 284 13.42 -7.71 -8.29
N TYR A 285 13.47 -6.89 -7.24
CA TYR A 285 12.87 -5.55 -7.28
C TYR A 285 13.71 -4.63 -8.15
N VAL A 286 15.05 -4.75 -8.10
CA VAL A 286 15.94 -4.00 -8.99
C VAL A 286 15.67 -4.34 -10.45
N LYS A 287 15.60 -5.64 -10.79
CA LYS A 287 15.27 -6.10 -12.16
C LYS A 287 13.90 -5.56 -12.61
N LEU A 288 12.89 -5.71 -11.78
CA LEU A 288 11.52 -5.27 -12.09
C LEU A 288 11.42 -3.74 -12.21
N ALA A 289 12.12 -2.99 -11.36
CA ALA A 289 12.16 -1.53 -11.41
C ALA A 289 12.77 -1.02 -12.71
N LYS A 290 13.85 -1.66 -13.19
CA LYS A 290 14.47 -1.33 -14.48
C LYS A 290 13.55 -1.66 -15.65
N TYR A 291 12.89 -2.81 -15.59
CA TYR A 291 11.95 -3.25 -16.62
C TYR A 291 10.72 -2.32 -16.73
N LEU A 292 10.10 -1.97 -15.61
CA LEU A 292 8.90 -1.11 -15.57
C LEU A 292 9.23 0.40 -15.56
N LYS A 293 10.51 0.78 -15.66
CA LYS A 293 10.96 2.18 -15.68
C LYS A 293 10.22 3.05 -16.72
N PRO A 294 9.89 2.58 -17.94
CA PRO A 294 9.20 3.40 -18.95
C PRO A 294 7.82 3.92 -18.49
N ILE A 295 7.13 3.20 -17.60
CA ILE A 295 5.79 3.55 -17.12
C ILE A 295 5.78 4.06 -15.67
N ARG A 296 6.95 4.23 -15.05
CA ARG A 296 7.07 4.73 -13.66
C ARG A 296 6.96 6.25 -13.63
N ILE A 297 6.21 6.80 -12.67
CA ILE A 297 6.20 8.24 -12.38
C ILE A 297 7.59 8.72 -11.94
N THR A 298 7.93 9.95 -12.30
CA THR A 298 9.23 10.57 -11.99
C THR A 298 9.09 11.83 -11.15
N GLN A 299 7.89 12.40 -11.09
CA GLN A 299 7.53 13.58 -10.32
C GLN A 299 6.55 13.19 -9.21
N HIS A 300 6.74 13.77 -8.02
CA HIS A 300 5.85 13.57 -6.90
C HIS A 300 5.92 14.74 -5.91
N ARG A 301 4.95 14.87 -5.00
CA ARG A 301 5.10 15.74 -3.82
C ARG A 301 5.96 15.08 -2.73
N PRO A 302 6.39 15.84 -1.71
CA PRO A 302 6.89 15.24 -0.47
C PRO A 302 5.96 14.13 0.03
N PHE A 303 6.50 12.96 0.37
CA PHE A 303 5.72 11.90 1.03
C PHE A 303 5.38 12.29 2.46
N HIS A 304 6.25 13.09 3.10
CA HIS A 304 6.08 13.53 4.48
C HIS A 304 5.72 15.01 4.55
N GLN A 305 4.98 15.39 5.59
CA GLN A 305 4.67 16.79 5.87
C GLN A 305 5.94 17.56 6.29
N ARG A 306 5.91 18.89 6.23
CA ARG A 306 7.02 19.72 6.69
C ARG A 306 7.14 19.65 8.22
N GLY A 307 8.37 19.51 8.72
CA GLY A 307 8.67 19.43 10.15
C GLY A 307 10.16 19.22 10.41
N PRO A 308 10.58 19.09 11.68
CA PRO A 308 11.99 18.94 12.06
C PRO A 308 12.57 17.56 11.69
N GLY A 309 13.89 17.45 11.52
CA GLY A 309 14.57 16.19 11.23
C GLY A 309 14.50 15.77 9.75
N LEU A 310 15.31 14.77 9.39
CA LEU A 310 15.36 14.22 8.03
C LEU A 310 14.06 13.46 7.71
N ARG A 311 13.50 13.71 6.53
CA ARG A 311 12.19 13.19 6.11
C ARG A 311 12.09 13.22 4.58
N PHE A 312 11.08 12.58 4.01
CA PHE A 312 10.78 12.64 2.59
C PHE A 312 10.24 14.02 2.18
N ASP A 313 11.15 14.96 1.94
CA ASP A 313 10.87 16.17 1.15
C ASP A 313 10.77 15.83 -0.35
N LEU A 314 10.67 16.84 -1.21
CA LEU A 314 10.50 16.66 -2.65
C LEU A 314 11.64 15.83 -3.25
N GLU A 315 12.88 16.29 -3.08
CA GLU A 315 14.06 15.64 -3.66
C GLU A 315 14.22 14.21 -3.17
N ARG A 316 14.03 13.98 -1.86
CA ARG A 316 14.14 12.65 -1.25
C ARG A 316 13.02 11.71 -1.67
N SER A 317 11.81 12.23 -1.89
CA SER A 317 10.67 11.44 -2.38
C SER A 317 10.94 10.98 -3.81
N GLU A 318 11.43 11.85 -4.68
CA GLU A 318 11.78 11.47 -6.05
C GLU A 318 13.01 10.56 -6.12
N ALA A 319 14.00 10.77 -5.26
CA ALA A 319 15.12 9.85 -5.10
C ALA A 319 14.65 8.45 -4.66
N TRP A 320 13.65 8.37 -3.79
CA TRP A 320 13.04 7.11 -3.39
C TRP A 320 12.38 6.35 -4.55
N LEU A 321 11.68 7.07 -5.44
CA LEU A 321 11.09 6.47 -6.65
C LEU A 321 12.17 5.86 -7.56
N ARG A 322 13.35 6.48 -7.62
CA ARG A 322 14.51 6.08 -8.44
C ARG A 322 15.53 5.19 -7.71
N ARG A 323 15.26 4.76 -6.46
CA ARG A 323 16.25 4.10 -5.58
C ARG A 323 16.95 2.86 -6.17
N PHE A 324 16.32 2.22 -7.16
CA PHE A 324 16.83 1.02 -7.83
C PHE A 324 17.50 1.28 -9.19
N ASP A 325 17.47 2.51 -9.71
CA ASP A 325 17.92 2.80 -11.09
C ASP A 325 19.40 2.51 -11.30
N ASP A 326 20.22 2.86 -10.32
CA ASP A 326 21.69 2.78 -10.39
C ASP A 326 22.27 1.52 -9.73
N ARG A 327 21.44 0.49 -9.49
CA ARG A 327 21.81 -0.71 -8.73
C ARG A 327 22.25 -1.88 -9.58
#